data_AF-A0A137NTV9-F1
#
_entry.id   AF-A0A137NTV9-F1
#
_cell.length_a   1.000
_cell.length_b   1.000
_cell.length_c   1.000
_cell.angle_alpha   90.00
_cell.angle_beta   90.00
_cell.angle_gamma   90.00
#
_symmetry.space_group_name_H-M   'P 1'
#
loop_
_entity.id
_entity.type
_entity.pdbx_description
1 polymer ?
#
loop_
_entity_poly.entity_id
_entity_poly.type
_entity_poly.pdbx_seq_one_letter_code
_entity_poly.pdbx_strand_id
1 'polypeptide(L)'
;MSDRSIHLIKFDINSGVNEYCNYQLLADAEMILVKSGRVGSEYIHDSYDGGEGKYYQLIYKKKEKGFKEIVFEEVMKDFTINTIHYISDKTSGLMIFDCDTVEKFIQEVINISGHKVKLSSFYDKIPITSCYKTPLGLMPKKVIEKANSILGEIEGLLEIYSNLDQTKLNLKKFLANNSSDEDIDSDILGKNQVSTCDEEFVAKMLIDLVNNYFNLIPTDMRFDEILNTVLESKIFTSKQKEICNLMLEYYNEIELIKSTKMPTITDNDIKMERVTDREVFDRISDLFNLTKGTYSNIKIKNIFTIKLGEQDKKFAKKSSAIGNVQSVWHGTGKRNIASILTKGLLLPENVNGNPMYGSFGSGVYFSSYSSTSISYCRELNSYSPDNKTTAYMFLACVAAGNYYEPGTIMNNFLTDGRTRYPVAGYDSTWGYKDSGSHDELVIYSEDQIRLDYVLEIENDKSTNK
;
A
#
# COMPACT_ATOMS: atom_id res chain seq x y z
N MET A 1 -17.35 -20.65 -3.11
CA MET A 1 -17.92 -19.89 -4.26
C MET A 1 -17.40 -18.47 -4.13
N SER A 2 -16.90 -17.86 -5.20
CA SER A 2 -16.41 -16.48 -5.14
C SER A 2 -17.58 -15.50 -5.06
N ASP A 3 -17.42 -14.40 -4.34
CA ASP A 3 -18.36 -13.29 -4.35
C ASP A 3 -18.66 -12.83 -5.79
N ARG A 4 -19.92 -12.50 -6.09
CA ARG A 4 -20.32 -11.94 -7.40
C ARG A 4 -20.48 -10.43 -7.29
N SER A 5 -19.63 -9.68 -7.97
CA SER A 5 -19.66 -8.21 -8.00
C SER A 5 -20.04 -7.70 -9.39
N ILE A 6 -20.85 -6.65 -9.45
CA ILE A 6 -21.14 -5.91 -10.68
C ILE A 6 -21.00 -4.41 -10.43
N HIS A 7 -20.45 -3.71 -11.40
CA HIS A 7 -20.23 -2.28 -11.34
C HIS A 7 -21.09 -1.59 -12.41
N LEU A 8 -21.83 -0.57 -11.98
CA LEU A 8 -22.75 0.18 -12.81
C LEU A 8 -22.40 1.67 -12.73
N ILE A 9 -22.44 2.34 -13.86
CA ILE A 9 -22.22 3.79 -13.97
C ILE A 9 -23.37 4.44 -14.75
N LYS A 10 -23.69 5.68 -14.40
CA LYS A 10 -24.55 6.53 -15.21
C LYS A 10 -23.92 7.91 -15.29
N PHE A 11 -23.57 8.31 -16.51
CA PHE A 11 -23.24 9.70 -16.80
C PHE A 11 -24.22 10.26 -17.82
N ASP A 12 -24.76 11.44 -17.52
CA ASP A 12 -25.52 12.25 -18.45
C ASP A 12 -25.32 13.74 -18.15
N ILE A 13 -24.66 14.42 -19.07
CA ILE A 13 -24.38 15.84 -18.99
C ILE A 13 -25.68 16.64 -18.90
N ASN A 14 -26.73 16.31 -19.66
CA ASN A 14 -27.95 17.13 -19.71
C ASN A 14 -28.67 17.21 -18.35
N SER A 15 -28.62 16.11 -17.57
CA SER A 15 -29.23 16.02 -16.25
C SER A 15 -28.24 16.22 -15.10
N GLY A 16 -26.97 16.53 -15.40
CA GLY A 16 -25.91 16.70 -14.39
C GLY A 16 -25.55 15.42 -13.62
N VAL A 17 -25.93 14.26 -14.14
CA VAL A 17 -25.78 12.96 -13.48
C VAL A 17 -24.36 12.41 -13.70
N ASN A 18 -23.69 12.05 -12.62
CA ASN A 18 -22.40 11.34 -12.63
C ASN A 18 -22.34 10.36 -11.45
N GLU A 19 -23.03 9.23 -11.58
CA GLU A 19 -23.29 8.30 -10.49
C GLU A 19 -22.64 6.92 -10.72
N TYR A 20 -22.18 6.33 -9.63
CA TYR A 20 -21.66 4.98 -9.57
C TYR A 20 -22.47 4.15 -8.57
N CYS A 21 -22.66 2.88 -8.92
CA CYS A 21 -23.27 1.90 -8.04
C CYS A 21 -22.62 0.53 -8.23
N ASN A 22 -22.30 -0.14 -7.13
CA ASN A 22 -21.79 -1.49 -7.11
C ASN A 22 -22.67 -2.37 -6.24
N TYR A 23 -22.96 -3.56 -6.74
CA TYR A 23 -23.68 -4.61 -6.03
C TYR A 23 -22.76 -5.82 -5.90
N GLN A 24 -22.50 -6.24 -4.67
CA GLN A 24 -21.73 -7.44 -4.36
C GLN A 24 -22.64 -8.42 -3.62
N LEU A 25 -22.86 -9.59 -4.22
CA LEU A 25 -23.50 -10.72 -3.56
C LEU A 25 -22.41 -11.53 -2.87
N LEU A 26 -22.54 -11.70 -1.56
CA LEU A 26 -21.58 -12.46 -0.75
C LEU A 26 -21.63 -13.96 -1.07
N ALA A 27 -20.55 -14.68 -0.76
CA ALA A 27 -20.39 -16.10 -1.05
C ALA A 27 -21.46 -17.01 -0.41
N ASP A 28 -22.11 -16.57 0.67
CA ASP A 28 -23.26 -17.25 1.29
C ASP A 28 -24.56 -17.12 0.47
N ALA A 29 -24.56 -16.23 -0.54
CA ALA A 29 -25.68 -15.88 -1.39
C ALA A 29 -26.93 -15.39 -0.63
N GLU A 30 -26.78 -14.89 0.59
CA GLU A 30 -27.89 -14.39 1.40
C GLU A 30 -27.94 -12.86 1.41
N MET A 31 -26.76 -12.23 1.57
CA MET A 31 -26.63 -10.79 1.74
C MET A 31 -26.01 -10.12 0.50
N ILE A 32 -26.54 -8.94 0.19
CA ILE A 32 -26.05 -8.07 -0.89
C ILE A 32 -25.50 -6.79 -0.27
N LEU A 33 -24.23 -6.51 -0.52
CA LEU A 33 -23.62 -5.22 -0.19
C LEU A 33 -23.77 -4.27 -1.37
N VAL A 34 -24.16 -3.03 -1.08
CA VAL A 34 -24.35 -1.99 -2.07
C VAL A 34 -23.48 -0.80 -1.74
N LYS A 35 -22.72 -0.35 -2.72
CA LYS A 35 -21.93 0.89 -2.65
C LYS A 35 -22.46 1.84 -3.72
N SER A 36 -22.91 3.04 -3.35
CA SER A 36 -23.45 3.99 -4.34
C SER A 36 -23.14 5.44 -3.99
N GLY A 37 -23.06 6.29 -5.01
CA GLY A 37 -22.75 7.71 -4.82
C GLY A 37 -22.27 8.36 -6.12
N ARG A 38 -21.84 9.61 -6.02
CA ARG A 38 -21.25 10.32 -7.15
C ARG A 38 -19.85 9.77 -7.43
N VAL A 39 -19.46 9.67 -8.70
CA VAL A 39 -18.10 9.26 -9.05
C VAL A 39 -17.10 10.26 -8.45
N GLY A 40 -16.14 9.75 -7.68
CA GLY A 40 -15.10 10.56 -7.02
C GLY A 40 -15.45 11.06 -5.62
N SER A 41 -16.70 10.93 -5.18
CA SER A 41 -17.10 11.31 -3.83
C SER A 41 -16.97 10.16 -2.82
N GLU A 42 -17.18 10.45 -1.54
CA GLU A 42 -17.50 9.41 -0.57
C GLU A 42 -18.78 8.68 -0.99
N TYR A 43 -18.80 7.37 -0.77
CA TYR A 43 -19.90 6.51 -1.17
C TYR A 43 -20.74 6.12 0.04
N ILE A 44 -22.04 5.99 -0.20
CA ILE A 44 -22.99 5.43 0.75
C ILE A 44 -22.92 3.91 0.64
N HIS A 45 -22.87 3.26 1.80
CA HIS A 45 -22.84 1.81 1.93
C HIS A 45 -24.15 1.33 2.54
N ASP A 46 -24.84 0.46 1.80
CA ASP A 46 -26.09 -0.20 2.21
C ASP A 46 -25.93 -1.72 2.15
N SER A 47 -26.88 -2.42 2.77
CA SER A 47 -27.00 -3.87 2.66
C SER A 47 -28.46 -4.29 2.48
N TYR A 48 -28.68 -5.39 1.77
CA TYR A 48 -30.00 -5.96 1.54
C TYR A 48 -29.97 -7.47 1.73
N ASP A 49 -31.00 -7.98 2.40
CA ASP A 49 -31.30 -9.40 2.45
C ASP A 49 -32.19 -9.80 1.26
N GLY A 50 -32.04 -11.04 0.79
CA GLY A 50 -32.87 -11.61 -0.27
C GLY A 50 -32.12 -12.33 -1.39
N GLY A 51 -30.82 -12.55 -1.20
CA GLY A 51 -29.97 -13.40 -2.02
C GLY A 51 -29.97 -13.11 -3.53
N GLU A 52 -29.71 -14.13 -4.34
CA GLU A 52 -29.56 -13.99 -5.80
C GLU A 52 -30.77 -13.32 -6.47
N GLY A 53 -32.00 -13.67 -6.07
CA GLY A 53 -33.21 -13.12 -6.66
C GLY A 53 -33.31 -11.61 -6.47
N LYS A 54 -33.02 -11.13 -5.25
CA LYS A 54 -33.00 -9.70 -4.94
C LYS A 54 -31.84 -8.99 -5.63
N TYR A 55 -30.68 -9.64 -5.73
CA TYR A 55 -29.49 -9.11 -6.40
C TYR A 55 -29.77 -8.75 -7.87
N TYR A 56 -30.31 -9.70 -8.65
CA TYR A 56 -30.65 -9.44 -10.05
C TYR A 56 -31.79 -8.43 -10.19
N GLN A 57 -32.76 -8.41 -9.27
CA GLN A 57 -33.82 -7.40 -9.26
C GLN A 57 -33.28 -5.98 -9.10
N LEU A 58 -32.33 -5.77 -8.16
CA LEU A 58 -31.73 -4.46 -7.91
C LEU A 58 -30.93 -3.96 -9.12
N ILE A 59 -30.14 -4.86 -9.73
CA ILE A 59 -29.38 -4.57 -10.95
C ILE A 59 -30.31 -4.19 -12.09
N TYR A 60 -31.36 -4.98 -12.32
CA TYR A 60 -32.33 -4.73 -13.38
C TYR A 60 -33.01 -3.36 -13.21
N LYS A 61 -33.46 -3.03 -11.99
CA LYS A 61 -34.06 -1.72 -11.69
C LYS A 61 -33.09 -0.55 -11.90
N LYS A 62 -31.80 -0.72 -11.64
CA LYS A 62 -30.80 0.32 -11.96
C LYS A 62 -30.55 0.44 -13.46
N LYS A 63 -30.48 -0.68 -14.20
CA LYS A 63 -30.34 -0.67 -15.66
C LYS A 63 -31.53 0.03 -16.33
N GLU A 64 -32.76 -0.16 -15.84
CA GLU A 64 -33.94 0.59 -16.32
C GLU A 64 -33.83 2.12 -16.10
N LYS A 65 -33.07 2.55 -15.08
CA LYS A 65 -32.77 3.98 -14.84
C LYS A 65 -31.64 4.52 -15.74
N GLY A 66 -31.15 3.73 -16.69
CA GLY A 66 -30.12 4.12 -17.65
C GLY A 66 -28.68 3.86 -17.18
N PHE A 67 -28.47 3.11 -16.10
CA PHE A 67 -27.13 2.70 -15.69
C PHE A 67 -26.57 1.65 -16.66
N LYS A 68 -25.31 1.83 -17.04
CA LYS A 68 -24.55 0.92 -17.90
C LYS A 68 -23.55 0.14 -17.06
N GLU A 69 -23.30 -1.09 -17.46
CA GLU A 69 -22.30 -1.95 -16.82
C GLU A 69 -20.89 -1.51 -17.23
N ILE A 70 -20.00 -1.46 -16.26
CA ILE A 70 -18.59 -1.13 -16.47
C ILE A 70 -17.71 -2.24 -15.90
N VAL A 71 -16.65 -2.57 -16.61
CA VAL A 71 -15.68 -3.60 -16.20
C VAL A 71 -14.34 -2.92 -16.02
N PHE A 72 -13.66 -3.26 -14.94
CA PHE A 72 -12.31 -2.80 -14.65
C PHE A 72 -11.33 -3.90 -15.00
N GLU A 73 -10.17 -3.53 -15.53
CA GLU A 73 -9.07 -4.47 -15.64
C GLU A 73 -8.60 -4.82 -14.23
N GLU A 74 -8.49 -6.12 -13.94
CA GLU A 74 -7.80 -6.56 -12.74
C GLU A 74 -6.34 -6.16 -12.85
N VAL A 75 -5.97 -5.12 -12.13
CA VAL A 75 -4.58 -4.83 -11.90
C VAL A 75 -4.06 -5.97 -11.06
N MET A 76 -3.13 -6.77 -11.61
CA MET A 76 -2.36 -7.72 -10.81
C MET A 76 -1.82 -6.92 -9.63
N LYS A 77 -2.21 -7.30 -8.41
CA LYS A 77 -1.74 -6.67 -7.17
C LYS A 77 -0.22 -6.73 -7.03
N ASP A 78 0.39 -7.61 -7.81
CA ASP A 78 1.81 -7.86 -7.85
C ASP A 78 2.38 -7.23 -9.13
N PHE A 79 3.34 -6.32 -8.97
CA PHE A 79 4.55 -6.10 -9.79
C PHE A 79 4.99 -4.63 -9.72
N THR A 80 5.39 -4.22 -8.52
CA THR A 80 6.42 -3.20 -8.31
C THR A 80 7.59 -3.89 -7.65
N ILE A 81 8.61 -4.28 -8.44
CA ILE A 81 9.91 -4.68 -7.89
C ILE A 81 10.78 -3.44 -7.93
N ASN A 82 10.84 -2.73 -6.81
CA ASN A 82 11.82 -1.68 -6.63
C ASN A 82 13.11 -2.31 -6.12
N THR A 83 14.23 -2.06 -6.78
CA THR A 83 15.53 -2.58 -6.35
C THR A 83 16.50 -1.48 -5.95
N ILE A 84 17.13 -1.63 -4.79
CA ILE A 84 18.28 -0.83 -4.37
C ILE A 84 19.51 -1.74 -4.32
N HIS A 85 20.54 -1.41 -5.11
CA HIS A 85 21.85 -2.04 -4.95
C HIS A 85 22.52 -1.54 -3.67
N TYR A 86 22.94 -2.45 -2.81
CA TYR A 86 23.70 -2.11 -1.61
C TYR A 86 25.09 -2.75 -1.65
N ILE A 87 26.08 -2.02 -1.14
CA ILE A 87 27.44 -2.51 -0.92
C ILE A 87 27.78 -2.29 0.56
N SER A 88 28.13 -3.38 1.25
CA SER A 88 28.63 -3.37 2.63
C SER A 88 30.01 -4.02 2.72
N ASP A 89 30.68 -3.87 3.87
CA ASP A 89 32.01 -4.47 4.15
C ASP A 89 32.08 -6.01 3.98
N LYS A 90 30.94 -6.73 4.03
CA LYS A 90 30.89 -8.21 3.99
C LYS A 90 30.07 -8.76 2.81
N THR A 91 29.14 -7.99 2.27
CA THR A 91 28.14 -8.45 1.28
C THR A 91 27.73 -7.31 0.34
N SER A 92 27.36 -7.66 -0.88
CA SER A 92 26.70 -6.77 -1.84
C SER A 92 25.59 -7.53 -2.55
N GLY A 93 24.47 -6.87 -2.84
CA GLY A 93 23.29 -7.52 -3.42
C GLY A 93 22.21 -6.52 -3.79
N LEU A 94 21.04 -7.03 -4.18
CA LEU A 94 19.83 -6.25 -4.40
C LEU A 94 18.94 -6.29 -3.15
N MET A 95 18.44 -5.14 -2.74
CA MET A 95 17.31 -5.03 -1.82
C MET A 95 16.05 -4.80 -2.65
N ILE A 96 15.14 -5.76 -2.63
CA ILE A 96 13.89 -5.77 -3.38
C ILE A 96 12.75 -5.37 -2.45
N PHE A 97 11.93 -4.41 -2.87
CA PHE A 97 10.78 -3.95 -2.11
C PHE A 97 9.56 -3.63 -2.97
N ASP A 98 8.39 -3.70 -2.33
CA ASP A 98 7.07 -3.74 -2.96
C ASP A 98 6.36 -2.38 -3.04
N CYS A 99 6.73 -1.41 -2.20
CA CYS A 99 6.01 -0.12 -2.11
C CYS A 99 6.86 1.04 -1.56
N ASP A 100 6.39 2.28 -1.79
CA ASP A 100 6.98 3.53 -1.31
C ASP A 100 7.16 3.58 0.21
N THR A 101 6.35 2.83 0.97
CA THR A 101 6.48 2.78 2.43
C THR A 101 7.77 2.07 2.83
N VAL A 102 8.10 0.97 2.15
CA VAL A 102 9.36 0.25 2.34
C VAL A 102 10.53 1.07 1.80
N GLU A 103 10.35 1.77 0.68
CA GLU A 103 11.38 2.67 0.14
C GLU A 103 11.75 3.77 1.15
N LYS A 104 10.76 4.48 1.68
CA LYS A 104 10.96 5.54 2.68
C LYS A 104 11.63 5.00 3.94
N PHE A 105 11.21 3.83 4.40
CA PHE A 105 11.83 3.13 5.52
C PHE A 105 13.32 2.87 5.24
N ILE A 106 13.66 2.28 4.09
CA ILE A 106 15.05 1.98 3.70
C ILE A 106 15.87 3.27 3.62
N GLN A 107 15.36 4.32 2.95
CA GLN A 107 16.03 5.61 2.84
C GLN A 107 16.29 6.24 4.21
N GLU A 108 15.29 6.25 5.11
CA GLU A 108 15.42 6.81 6.45
C GLU A 108 16.48 6.06 7.27
N VAL A 109 16.42 4.73 7.25
CA VAL A 109 17.35 3.87 7.96
C VAL A 109 18.78 4.03 7.43
N ILE A 110 18.97 4.16 6.11
CA ILE A 110 20.28 4.39 5.49
C ILE A 110 20.83 5.77 5.87
N ASN A 111 20.01 6.82 5.76
CA ASN A 111 20.41 8.19 6.09
C ASN A 111 20.87 8.34 7.54
N ILE A 112 20.26 7.59 8.47
CA ILE A 112 20.62 7.60 9.90
C ILE A 112 21.87 6.78 10.20
N SER A 113 22.21 5.78 9.36
CA SER A 113 23.31 4.85 9.60
C SER A 113 24.72 5.41 9.30
N GLY A 114 24.81 6.60 8.71
CA GLY A 114 25.99 7.45 8.69
C GLY A 114 27.19 7.03 7.82
N HIS A 115 27.65 5.76 7.79
CA HIS A 115 29.02 5.53 7.30
C HIS A 115 29.43 4.20 6.62
N LYS A 116 28.56 3.22 6.32
CA LYS A 116 29.05 1.91 5.78
C LYS A 116 28.26 1.22 4.68
N VAL A 117 27.15 1.78 4.23
CA VAL A 117 26.40 1.25 3.07
C VAL A 117 26.51 2.27 1.95
N LYS A 118 27.30 1.96 0.91
CA LYS A 118 27.39 2.81 -0.29
C LYS A 118 26.34 2.36 -1.29
N LEU A 119 25.49 3.30 -1.70
CA LEU A 119 24.51 3.11 -2.77
C LEU A 119 25.15 3.51 -4.10
N SER A 120 25.34 2.55 -5.00
CA SER A 120 25.51 2.85 -6.43
C SER A 120 24.12 2.80 -7.06
N SER A 121 23.46 3.94 -7.13
CA SER A 121 22.10 4.04 -7.63
C SER A 121 22.06 3.89 -9.15
N PHE A 122 21.93 2.65 -9.64
CA PHE A 122 21.28 2.42 -10.93
C PHE A 122 19.77 2.37 -10.63
N TYR A 123 19.09 3.48 -10.90
CA TYR A 123 17.64 3.57 -10.76
C TYR A 123 16.99 2.96 -12.00
N ASP A 124 16.78 1.64 -12.01
CA ASP A 124 15.75 1.07 -12.89
C ASP A 124 14.40 1.24 -12.18
N LYS A 125 13.96 2.49 -12.07
CA LYS A 125 12.57 2.80 -11.73
C LYS A 125 11.75 2.42 -12.93
N ILE A 126 11.06 1.27 -12.87
CA ILE A 126 9.89 1.06 -13.72
C ILE A 126 8.68 1.39 -12.85
N PRO A 127 8.16 2.63 -12.92
CA PRO A 127 7.02 3.01 -12.10
C PRO A 127 5.82 2.26 -12.59
N ILE A 128 5.12 1.57 -11.71
CA ILE A 128 3.73 1.21 -11.95
C ILE A 128 3.02 1.50 -10.64
N THR A 129 1.92 2.25 -10.66
CA THR A 129 0.87 2.32 -9.60
C THR A 129 0.68 3.56 -8.68
N SER A 130 0.98 4.81 -9.05
CA SER A 130 0.44 5.95 -8.25
C SER A 130 -0.36 7.05 -8.96
N CYS A 131 -0.43 7.10 -10.29
CA CYS A 131 -1.03 8.29 -10.94
C CYS A 131 -2.13 8.04 -11.99
N TYR A 132 -2.49 6.80 -12.33
CA TYR A 132 -3.14 6.55 -13.65
C TYR A 132 -4.34 5.60 -13.60
N LYS A 133 -5.29 5.84 -12.70
CA LYS A 133 -6.58 5.14 -12.68
C LYS A 133 -7.71 6.16 -12.64
N THR A 134 -8.85 5.79 -13.20
CA THR A 134 -10.11 6.49 -12.89
C THR A 134 -10.35 6.39 -11.38
N PRO A 135 -11.19 7.25 -10.78
CA PRO A 135 -11.58 7.14 -9.37
C PRO A 135 -12.19 5.76 -9.01
N LEU A 136 -12.60 4.97 -10.01
CA LEU A 136 -13.21 3.65 -9.84
C LEU A 136 -12.24 2.48 -10.13
N GLY A 137 -11.20 2.68 -10.95
CA GLY A 137 -10.24 1.63 -11.32
C GLY A 137 -9.55 1.82 -12.67
N LEU A 138 -8.75 0.83 -13.08
CA LEU A 138 -8.12 0.80 -14.41
C LEU A 138 -9.12 0.30 -15.46
N MET A 139 -9.14 0.96 -16.62
CA MET A 139 -9.99 0.56 -17.75
C MET A 139 -9.28 -0.46 -18.65
N PRO A 140 -10.01 -1.45 -19.21
CA PRO A 140 -9.44 -2.36 -20.19
C PRO A 140 -8.84 -1.62 -21.39
N LYS A 141 -7.71 -2.10 -21.93
CA LYS A 141 -6.98 -1.45 -23.05
C LYS A 141 -7.89 -1.06 -24.23
N LYS A 142 -8.79 -1.97 -24.63
CA LYS A 142 -9.79 -1.73 -25.70
C LYS A 142 -10.78 -0.61 -25.38
N VAL A 143 -11.15 -0.45 -24.11
CA VAL A 143 -12.07 0.63 -23.68
C VAL A 143 -11.37 1.98 -23.78
N ILE A 144 -10.09 2.04 -23.40
CA ILE A 144 -9.28 3.26 -23.48
C ILE A 144 -9.05 3.67 -24.94
N GLU A 145 -8.73 2.70 -25.82
CA GLU A 145 -8.60 2.95 -27.26
C GLU A 145 -9.89 3.51 -27.87
N LYS A 146 -11.05 2.95 -27.49
CA LYS A 146 -12.36 3.46 -27.89
C LYS A 146 -12.61 4.88 -27.36
N ALA A 147 -12.25 5.16 -26.11
CA ALA A 147 -12.40 6.49 -25.52
C ALA A 147 -11.53 7.54 -26.24
N ASN A 148 -10.29 7.18 -26.59
CA ASN A 148 -9.41 8.04 -27.39
C ASN A 148 -9.98 8.33 -28.79
N SER A 149 -10.64 7.35 -29.43
CA SER A 149 -11.36 7.58 -30.70
C SER A 149 -12.46 8.62 -30.55
N ILE A 150 -13.27 8.51 -29.49
CA ILE A 150 -14.34 9.49 -29.20
C ILE A 150 -13.75 10.89 -28.94
N LEU A 151 -12.63 11.00 -28.22
CA LEU A 151 -11.96 12.29 -28.02
C LEU A 151 -11.46 12.89 -29.34
N GLY A 152 -11.02 12.07 -30.29
CA GLY A 152 -10.66 12.53 -31.65
C GLY A 152 -11.88 13.02 -32.45
N GLU A 153 -13.02 12.34 -32.33
CA GLU A 153 -14.29 12.80 -32.94
C GLU A 153 -14.76 14.14 -32.34
N ILE A 154 -14.62 14.30 -31.02
CA ILE A 154 -14.91 15.57 -30.32
C ILE A 154 -14.00 16.69 -30.86
N GLU A 155 -12.69 16.46 -30.97
CA GLU A 155 -11.77 17.44 -31.54
C GLU A 155 -12.11 17.81 -32.98
N GLY A 156 -12.38 16.82 -33.84
CA GLY A 156 -12.74 17.06 -35.23
C GLY A 156 -14.01 17.89 -35.37
N LEU A 157 -15.04 17.63 -34.56
CA LEU A 157 -16.25 18.45 -34.54
C LEU A 157 -15.98 19.87 -34.06
N LEU A 158 -15.12 20.04 -33.05
CA LEU A 158 -14.75 21.36 -32.52
C LEU A 158 -13.89 22.16 -33.51
N GLU A 159 -13.04 21.52 -34.32
CA GLU A 159 -12.24 22.17 -35.37
C GLU A 159 -13.09 22.69 -36.53
N ILE A 160 -14.16 21.98 -36.88
CA ILE A 160 -15.14 22.43 -37.89
C ILE A 160 -15.91 23.67 -37.39
N TYR A 161 -16.01 23.83 -36.07
CA TYR A 161 -16.75 24.87 -35.39
C TYR A 161 -15.91 26.13 -35.10
N SER A 162 -15.51 26.83 -36.16
CA SER A 162 -14.65 28.02 -36.11
C SER A 162 -15.16 29.21 -35.25
N ASN A 163 -16.38 29.15 -34.69
CA ASN A 163 -16.97 30.17 -33.81
C ASN A 163 -17.50 29.58 -32.49
N LEU A 164 -16.58 29.42 -31.53
CA LEU A 164 -16.84 28.87 -30.19
C LEU A 164 -17.90 29.66 -29.38
N ASP A 165 -18.05 30.97 -29.59
CA ASP A 165 -18.98 31.80 -28.81
C ASP A 165 -20.46 31.59 -29.20
N GLN A 166 -20.74 31.39 -30.49
CA GLN A 166 -22.11 31.06 -30.95
C GLN A 166 -22.49 29.63 -30.53
N THR A 167 -21.54 28.69 -30.61
CA THR A 167 -21.69 27.32 -30.08
C THR A 167 -22.02 27.33 -28.59
N LYS A 168 -21.29 28.15 -27.84
CA LYS A 168 -21.48 28.35 -26.39
C LYS A 168 -22.86 28.91 -26.08
N LEU A 169 -23.35 29.86 -26.87
CA LEU A 169 -24.70 30.41 -26.73
C LEU A 169 -25.76 29.36 -27.05
N ASN A 170 -25.58 28.57 -28.11
CA ASN A 170 -26.54 27.53 -28.52
C ASN A 170 -26.55 26.32 -27.58
N LEU A 171 -25.40 25.86 -27.09
CA LEU A 171 -25.30 24.81 -26.07
C LEU A 171 -25.95 25.26 -24.76
N LYS A 172 -25.69 26.51 -24.32
CA LYS A 172 -26.38 27.07 -23.15
C LYS A 172 -27.89 27.16 -23.38
N LYS A 173 -28.35 27.63 -24.54
CA LYS A 173 -29.78 27.67 -24.91
C LYS A 173 -30.41 26.28 -24.96
N PHE A 174 -29.71 25.28 -25.52
CA PHE A 174 -30.20 23.91 -25.61
C PHE A 174 -30.27 23.24 -24.24
N LEU A 175 -29.25 23.39 -23.40
CA LEU A 175 -29.26 22.87 -22.03
C LEU A 175 -30.33 23.57 -21.18
N ALA A 176 -30.49 24.89 -21.33
CA ALA A 176 -31.51 25.68 -20.64
C ALA A 176 -32.95 25.33 -21.08
N ASN A 177 -33.17 25.03 -22.37
CA ASN A 177 -34.47 24.59 -22.88
C ASN A 177 -34.85 23.17 -22.44
N ASN A 178 -33.88 22.36 -22.02
CA ASN A 178 -34.08 20.98 -21.55
C ASN A 178 -34.01 20.83 -20.01
N SER A 179 -33.61 21.88 -19.28
CA SER A 179 -33.72 21.97 -17.83
C SER A 179 -35.10 22.46 -17.42
N SER A 180 -35.76 21.77 -16.49
CA SER A 180 -37.12 22.06 -16.00
C SER A 180 -37.22 23.28 -15.06
N ASP A 181 -36.23 24.18 -15.06
CA ASP A 181 -36.16 25.33 -14.15
C ASP A 181 -36.65 26.62 -14.84
N GLU A 182 -37.71 27.22 -14.29
CA GLU A 182 -38.40 28.41 -14.83
C GLU A 182 -37.65 29.74 -14.65
N ASP A 183 -36.44 29.74 -14.06
CA ASP A 183 -35.66 30.97 -13.82
C ASP A 183 -34.48 31.07 -14.80
N ILE A 184 -34.76 31.41 -16.06
CA ILE A 184 -33.72 31.73 -17.05
C ILE A 184 -33.81 33.21 -17.45
N ASP A 185 -32.69 33.89 -17.23
CA ASP A 185 -32.41 35.30 -17.47
C ASP A 185 -32.90 35.78 -18.85
N SER A 186 -33.81 36.77 -18.85
CA SER A 186 -34.49 37.31 -20.04
C SER A 186 -33.53 37.94 -21.05
N ASP A 187 -32.28 38.17 -20.67
CA ASP A 187 -31.23 38.75 -21.51
C ASP A 187 -30.63 37.77 -22.54
N ILE A 188 -30.89 36.45 -22.44
CA ILE A 188 -30.35 35.42 -23.36
C ILE A 188 -31.17 35.29 -24.67
N LEU A 189 -32.41 35.79 -24.69
CA LEU A 189 -33.37 35.62 -25.80
C LEU A 189 -33.31 36.73 -26.87
N GLY A 190 -32.37 37.67 -26.77
CA GLY A 190 -32.26 38.81 -27.69
C GLY A 190 -31.42 38.57 -28.95
N LYS A 191 -32.09 38.45 -30.11
CA LYS A 191 -31.68 38.78 -31.50
C LYS A 191 -30.46 38.06 -32.12
N ASN A 192 -30.74 37.09 -32.99
CA ASN A 192 -30.58 37.19 -34.47
C ASN A 192 -30.76 35.81 -35.10
N GLN A 193 -31.68 35.71 -36.07
CA GLN A 193 -31.90 34.51 -36.88
C GLN A 193 -30.75 34.37 -37.89
N VAL A 194 -29.85 33.42 -37.66
CA VAL A 194 -28.96 32.88 -38.68
C VAL A 194 -29.11 31.35 -38.63
N SER A 195 -29.31 30.75 -39.80
CA SER A 195 -29.72 29.36 -40.07
C SER A 195 -29.41 28.33 -38.97
N THR A 196 -30.44 27.83 -38.29
CA THR A 196 -30.37 27.18 -36.97
C THR A 196 -30.32 25.64 -36.97
N CYS A 197 -30.32 24.96 -38.13
CA CYS A 197 -30.42 23.49 -38.18
C CYS A 197 -29.08 22.74 -38.03
N ASP A 198 -27.99 23.27 -38.59
CA ASP A 198 -26.69 22.57 -38.55
C ASP A 198 -26.02 22.73 -37.17
N GLU A 199 -26.24 23.86 -36.51
CA GLU A 199 -25.60 24.16 -35.23
C GLU A 199 -26.19 23.38 -34.05
N GLU A 200 -27.51 23.24 -34.01
CA GLU A 200 -28.21 22.46 -32.98
C GLU A 200 -27.94 20.97 -33.13
N PHE A 201 -27.86 20.48 -34.37
CA PHE A 201 -27.52 19.09 -34.67
C PHE A 201 -26.11 18.74 -34.19
N VAL A 202 -25.12 19.59 -34.45
CA VAL A 202 -23.75 19.36 -34.01
C VAL A 202 -23.59 19.51 -32.50
N ALA A 203 -24.28 20.46 -31.86
CA ALA A 203 -24.31 20.58 -30.41
C ALA A 203 -24.83 19.29 -29.74
N LYS A 204 -25.88 18.69 -30.32
CA LYS A 204 -26.40 17.38 -29.89
C LYS A 204 -25.38 16.26 -30.10
N MET A 205 -24.72 16.21 -31.26
CA MET A 205 -23.65 15.23 -31.50
C MET A 205 -22.50 15.35 -30.48
N LEU A 206 -22.10 16.57 -30.15
CA LEU A 206 -21.04 16.82 -29.16
C LEU A 206 -21.46 16.33 -27.76
N ILE A 207 -22.69 16.64 -27.35
CA ILE A 207 -23.27 16.15 -26.09
C ILE A 207 -23.29 14.62 -26.05
N ASP A 208 -23.71 13.98 -27.14
CA ASP A 208 -23.77 12.52 -27.24
C ASP A 208 -22.36 11.89 -27.13
N LEU A 209 -21.36 12.48 -27.78
CA LEU A 209 -19.96 12.03 -27.70
C LEU A 209 -19.38 12.21 -26.28
N VAL A 210 -19.64 13.35 -25.64
CA VAL A 210 -19.22 13.62 -24.25
C VAL A 210 -19.86 12.62 -23.30
N ASN A 211 -21.16 12.37 -23.45
CA ASN A 211 -21.87 11.36 -22.69
C ASN A 211 -21.30 9.96 -22.92
N ASN A 212 -21.01 9.60 -24.17
CA ASN A 212 -20.41 8.32 -24.51
C ASN A 212 -19.01 8.16 -23.90
N TYR A 213 -18.19 9.21 -23.91
CA TYR A 213 -16.86 9.21 -23.32
C TYR A 213 -16.91 8.96 -21.80
N PHE A 214 -17.70 9.73 -21.04
CA PHE A 214 -17.72 9.60 -19.57
C PHE A 214 -18.44 8.36 -19.05
N ASN A 215 -19.31 7.74 -19.86
CA ASN A 215 -19.83 6.40 -19.57
C ASN A 215 -18.78 5.29 -19.80
N LEU A 216 -17.66 5.58 -20.49
CA LEU A 216 -16.51 4.67 -20.63
C LEU A 216 -15.40 4.99 -19.63
N ILE A 217 -15.07 6.27 -19.45
CA ILE A 217 -13.98 6.74 -18.57
C ILE A 217 -14.60 7.54 -17.41
N PRO A 218 -14.94 6.89 -16.28
CA PRO A 218 -15.42 7.60 -15.09
C PRO A 218 -14.40 8.61 -14.62
N THR A 219 -14.80 9.86 -14.42
CA THR A 219 -13.93 10.89 -13.82
C THR A 219 -14.68 11.69 -12.78
N ASP A 220 -13.94 12.20 -11.81
CA ASP A 220 -14.46 13.17 -10.85
C ASP A 220 -14.39 14.57 -11.47
N MET A 221 -15.35 14.86 -12.34
CA MET A 221 -15.55 16.23 -12.84
C MET A 221 -16.99 16.65 -12.63
N ARG A 222 -17.14 17.91 -12.20
CA ARG A 222 -18.46 18.53 -12.03
C ARG A 222 -19.06 18.91 -13.37
N PHE A 223 -20.38 18.95 -13.42
CA PHE A 223 -21.10 19.26 -14.65
C PHE A 223 -20.71 20.64 -15.21
N ASP A 224 -20.64 21.65 -14.34
CA ASP A 224 -20.19 23.00 -14.66
C ASP A 224 -18.74 23.03 -15.15
N GLU A 225 -17.86 22.23 -14.55
CA GLU A 225 -16.46 22.09 -15.00
C GLU A 225 -16.38 21.44 -16.39
N ILE A 226 -17.14 20.37 -16.64
CA ILE A 226 -17.17 19.70 -17.95
C ILE A 226 -17.71 20.66 -18.99
N LEU A 227 -18.82 21.34 -18.71
CA LEU A 227 -19.42 22.27 -19.64
C LEU A 227 -18.45 23.42 -19.95
N ASN A 228 -17.85 24.05 -18.94
CA ASN A 228 -16.89 25.14 -19.15
C ASN A 228 -15.62 24.67 -19.88
N THR A 229 -15.13 23.47 -19.59
CA THR A 229 -13.88 22.95 -20.19
C THR A 229 -14.11 22.44 -21.62
N VAL A 230 -15.21 21.73 -21.90
CA VAL A 230 -15.61 21.27 -23.26
C VAL A 230 -15.76 22.49 -24.18
N LEU A 231 -16.23 23.61 -23.65
CA LEU A 231 -16.37 24.89 -24.35
C LEU A 231 -15.03 25.62 -24.58
N GLU A 232 -13.94 25.23 -23.91
CA GLU A 232 -12.57 25.73 -24.13
C GLU A 232 -11.75 24.81 -25.09
N SER A 233 -12.46 23.88 -25.76
CA SER A 233 -12.09 22.94 -26.83
C SER A 233 -10.78 22.16 -26.69
N LYS A 234 -9.63 22.83 -26.67
CA LYS A 234 -8.31 22.16 -26.65
C LYS A 234 -7.87 21.72 -25.27
N ILE A 235 -8.30 22.41 -24.21
CA ILE A 235 -7.90 22.08 -22.84
C ILE A 235 -8.60 20.80 -22.37
N PHE A 236 -9.89 20.65 -22.69
CA PHE A 236 -10.68 19.47 -22.34
C PHE A 236 -10.10 18.20 -22.96
N THR A 237 -9.99 18.18 -24.29
CA THR A 237 -9.56 16.97 -25.00
C THR A 237 -8.12 16.64 -24.67
N SER A 238 -7.25 17.65 -24.50
CA SER A 238 -5.88 17.46 -24.03
C SER A 238 -5.81 16.79 -22.66
N LYS A 239 -6.53 17.30 -21.65
CA LYS A 239 -6.56 16.69 -20.31
C LYS A 239 -7.11 15.26 -20.32
N GLN A 240 -8.16 15.01 -21.10
CA GLN A 240 -8.76 13.68 -21.19
C GLN A 240 -7.88 12.69 -21.95
N LYS A 241 -7.19 13.15 -23.02
CA LYS A 241 -6.19 12.35 -23.74
C LYS A 241 -4.97 12.05 -22.87
N GLU A 242 -4.54 12.99 -22.04
CA GLU A 242 -3.47 12.77 -21.08
C GLU A 242 -3.82 11.59 -20.15
N ILE A 243 -5.01 11.59 -19.54
CA ILE A 243 -5.49 10.48 -18.71
C ILE A 243 -5.49 9.15 -19.49
N CYS A 244 -5.97 9.15 -20.73
CA CYS A 244 -5.98 7.93 -21.56
C CYS A 244 -4.57 7.44 -21.94
N ASN A 245 -3.67 8.36 -22.31
CA ASN A 245 -2.29 8.04 -22.66
C ASN A 245 -1.54 7.45 -21.47
N LEU A 246 -1.72 8.04 -20.30
CA LEU A 246 -1.13 7.56 -19.07
C LEU A 246 -1.60 6.14 -18.71
N MET A 247 -2.89 5.82 -18.93
CA MET A 247 -3.38 4.45 -18.79
C MET A 247 -2.82 3.49 -19.86
N LEU A 248 -2.53 3.96 -21.08
CA LEU A 248 -1.90 3.13 -22.13
C LEU A 248 -0.41 2.90 -21.89
N GLU A 249 0.31 3.91 -21.40
CA GLU A 249 1.71 3.82 -20.96
C GLU A 249 1.86 2.74 -19.89
N TYR A 250 0.95 2.71 -18.90
CA TYR A 250 0.87 1.64 -17.90
C TYR A 250 0.81 0.23 -18.53
N TYR A 251 0.02 0.01 -19.59
CA TYR A 251 -0.02 -1.29 -20.27
C TYR A 251 1.28 -1.61 -20.99
N ASN A 252 1.90 -0.62 -21.63
CA ASN A 252 3.19 -0.80 -22.30
C ASN A 252 4.31 -1.10 -21.30
N GLU A 253 4.29 -0.49 -20.12
CA GLU A 253 5.21 -0.77 -19.02
C GLU A 253 5.03 -2.20 -18.49
N ILE A 254 3.78 -2.68 -18.32
CA ILE A 254 3.51 -4.08 -17.97
C ILE A 254 4.03 -5.05 -19.05
N GLU A 255 3.76 -4.76 -20.32
CA GLU A 255 4.24 -5.59 -21.43
C GLU A 255 5.77 -5.60 -21.49
N LEU A 256 6.41 -4.45 -21.26
CA LEU A 256 7.86 -4.33 -21.17
C LEU A 256 8.41 -5.17 -20.02
N ILE A 257 7.86 -5.07 -18.81
CA ILE A 257 8.24 -5.88 -17.63
C ILE A 257 8.05 -7.38 -17.87
N LYS A 258 6.97 -7.78 -18.54
CA LYS A 258 6.75 -9.17 -18.92
C LYS A 258 7.77 -9.66 -19.94
N SER A 259 8.30 -8.76 -20.76
CA SER A 259 9.24 -9.06 -21.85
C SER A 259 10.72 -8.96 -21.43
N THR A 260 11.08 -8.08 -20.48
CA THR A 260 12.39 -8.03 -19.87
C THR A 260 12.47 -9.15 -18.83
N LYS A 261 13.36 -10.12 -19.04
CA LYS A 261 13.66 -11.13 -18.02
C LYS A 261 14.02 -10.39 -16.72
N MET A 262 13.21 -10.54 -15.68
CA MET A 262 13.50 -9.97 -14.36
C MET A 262 14.95 -10.29 -13.97
N PRO A 263 15.68 -9.36 -13.31
CA PRO A 263 17.02 -9.66 -12.81
C PRO A 263 16.96 -10.98 -12.02
N THR A 264 17.92 -11.86 -12.28
CA THR A 264 17.90 -13.20 -11.66
C THR A 264 18.15 -13.01 -10.18
N ILE A 265 17.08 -13.10 -9.38
CA ILE A 265 17.15 -12.99 -7.93
C ILE A 265 18.06 -14.11 -7.44
N THR A 266 19.16 -13.72 -6.82
CA THR A 266 20.14 -14.64 -6.26
C THR A 266 19.88 -14.86 -4.78
N ASP A 267 20.53 -15.87 -4.19
CA ASP A 267 20.41 -16.15 -2.76
C ASP A 267 20.95 -15.03 -1.85
N ASN A 268 21.65 -14.04 -2.43
CA ASN A 268 22.22 -12.90 -1.71
C ASN A 268 21.28 -11.70 -1.63
N ASP A 269 20.13 -11.74 -2.32
CA ASP A 269 19.21 -10.62 -2.38
C ASP A 269 18.27 -10.59 -1.16
N ILE A 270 18.06 -9.39 -0.63
CA ILE A 270 17.18 -9.15 0.52
C ILE A 270 15.81 -8.80 -0.03
N LYS A 271 14.78 -9.53 0.39
CA LYS A 271 13.39 -9.20 0.05
C LYS A 271 12.71 -8.60 1.25
N MET A 272 12.08 -7.46 1.05
CA MET A 272 11.33 -6.77 2.08
C MET A 272 9.98 -6.31 1.55
N GLU A 273 8.89 -6.77 2.14
CA GLU A 273 7.53 -6.47 1.66
C GLU A 273 6.69 -5.94 2.81
N ARG A 274 5.84 -4.96 2.56
CA ARG A 274 4.88 -4.49 3.56
C ARG A 274 3.81 -5.55 3.76
N VAL A 275 3.55 -5.90 5.01
CA VAL A 275 2.42 -6.76 5.37
C VAL A 275 1.14 -5.98 5.13
N THR A 276 0.41 -6.37 4.07
CA THR A 276 -0.94 -5.87 3.74
C THR A 276 -2.03 -6.88 4.09
N ASP A 277 -1.66 -8.14 4.30
CA ASP A 277 -2.54 -9.18 4.83
C ASP A 277 -2.97 -8.81 6.25
N ARG A 278 -4.28 -8.62 6.41
CA ARG A 278 -4.89 -8.19 7.66
C ARG A 278 -4.79 -9.26 8.75
N GLU A 279 -4.93 -10.53 8.43
CA GLU A 279 -4.84 -11.61 9.44
C GLU A 279 -3.42 -11.70 10.00
N VAL A 280 -2.41 -11.58 9.13
CA VAL A 280 -1.01 -11.56 9.54
C VAL A 280 -0.73 -10.31 10.38
N PHE A 281 -1.21 -9.15 9.95
CA PHE A 281 -1.05 -7.89 10.67
C PHE A 281 -1.69 -7.94 12.06
N ASP A 282 -2.94 -8.40 12.15
CA ASP A 282 -3.72 -8.48 13.38
C ASP A 282 -3.07 -9.49 14.35
N ARG A 283 -2.66 -10.67 13.86
CA ARG A 283 -1.96 -11.67 14.70
C ARG A 283 -0.68 -11.13 15.34
N ILE A 284 0.16 -10.42 14.56
CA ILE A 284 1.40 -9.84 15.08
C ILE A 284 1.09 -8.68 16.02
N SER A 285 0.07 -7.89 15.70
CA SER A 285 -0.39 -6.78 16.54
C SER A 285 -0.93 -7.26 17.88
N ASP A 286 -1.70 -8.36 17.88
CA ASP A 286 -2.21 -9.00 19.08
C ASP A 286 -1.09 -9.56 19.94
N LEU A 287 -0.11 -10.25 19.34
CA LEU A 287 1.08 -10.71 20.07
C LEU A 287 1.84 -9.54 20.69
N PHE A 288 2.07 -8.48 19.91
CA PHE A 288 2.74 -7.28 20.40
C PHE A 288 1.98 -6.64 21.56
N ASN A 289 0.66 -6.48 21.42
CA ASN A 289 -0.21 -5.86 22.42
C ASN A 289 -0.38 -6.70 23.70
N LEU A 290 -0.38 -8.02 23.57
CA LEU A 290 -0.43 -8.94 24.70
C LEU A 290 0.83 -8.80 25.57
N THR A 291 1.98 -8.53 24.95
CA THR A 291 3.28 -8.54 25.63
C THR A 291 3.92 -7.17 25.84
N LYS A 292 3.24 -6.06 25.49
CA LYS A 292 3.81 -4.69 25.56
C LYS A 292 3.84 -4.09 26.97
N GLY A 293 3.22 -4.73 27.95
CA GLY A 293 3.24 -4.30 29.35
C GLY A 293 2.80 -2.83 29.53
N THR A 294 3.63 -2.04 30.19
CA THR A 294 3.36 -0.63 30.54
C THR A 294 3.48 0.35 29.37
N TYR A 295 3.92 -0.09 28.19
CA TYR A 295 4.10 0.75 27.00
C TYR A 295 2.78 0.94 26.22
N SER A 296 1.70 1.32 26.88
CA SER A 296 0.35 1.41 26.31
C SER A 296 0.20 2.47 25.20
N ASN A 297 1.02 3.51 25.25
CA ASN A 297 1.08 4.62 24.29
C ASN A 297 1.84 4.30 22.99
N ILE A 298 2.50 3.14 22.93
CA ILE A 298 3.22 2.69 21.74
C ILE A 298 2.28 1.88 20.85
N LYS A 299 2.26 2.22 19.56
CA LYS A 299 1.44 1.57 18.54
C LYS A 299 2.29 1.09 17.36
N ILE A 300 1.88 -0.01 16.75
CA ILE A 300 2.44 -0.44 15.47
C ILE A 300 1.86 0.44 14.36
N LYS A 301 2.74 1.00 13.54
CA LYS A 301 2.38 1.80 12.37
C LYS A 301 2.47 0.98 11.09
N ASN A 302 3.55 0.21 10.93
CA ASN A 302 3.76 -0.68 9.79
C ASN A 302 4.45 -1.97 10.25
N ILE A 303 4.19 -3.05 9.50
CA ILE A 303 4.90 -4.33 9.63
C ILE A 303 5.44 -4.67 8.24
N PHE A 304 6.69 -5.10 8.19
CA PHE A 304 7.38 -5.49 6.99
C PHE A 304 7.90 -6.92 7.14
N THR A 305 7.69 -7.77 6.15
CA THR A 305 8.34 -9.08 6.05
C THR A 305 9.77 -8.89 5.58
N ILE A 306 10.68 -9.76 6.03
CA ILE A 306 12.07 -9.76 5.58
C ILE A 306 12.47 -11.20 5.23
N LYS A 307 13.19 -11.36 4.12
CA LYS A 307 13.85 -12.62 3.76
C LYS A 307 15.31 -12.35 3.45
N LEU A 308 16.18 -13.06 4.14
CA LEU A 308 17.63 -12.98 4.02
C LEU A 308 18.13 -14.31 3.46
N GLY A 309 18.17 -14.45 2.13
CA GLY A 309 18.27 -15.75 1.45
C GLY A 309 19.33 -16.72 2.00
N GLU A 310 20.57 -16.28 2.17
CA GLU A 310 21.64 -17.13 2.74
C GLU A 310 21.42 -17.46 4.23
N GLN A 311 20.96 -16.50 5.03
CA GLN A 311 20.70 -16.69 6.46
C GLN A 311 19.51 -17.64 6.68
N ASP A 312 18.45 -17.51 5.88
CA ASP A 312 17.27 -18.37 5.94
C ASP A 312 17.65 -19.83 5.68
N LYS A 313 18.60 -20.10 4.77
CA LYS A 313 19.13 -21.45 4.52
C LYS A 313 19.93 -22.00 5.70
N LYS A 314 20.80 -21.18 6.30
CA LYS A 314 21.57 -21.57 7.49
C LYS A 314 20.63 -21.87 8.66
N PHE A 315 19.62 -21.02 8.86
CA PHE A 315 18.57 -21.23 9.86
C PHE A 315 17.77 -22.50 9.61
N ALA A 316 17.32 -22.76 8.39
CA ALA A 316 16.56 -23.97 8.07
C ALA A 316 17.35 -25.25 8.42
N LYS A 317 18.66 -25.27 8.13
CA LYS A 317 19.56 -26.37 8.50
C LYS A 317 19.73 -26.48 10.02
N LYS A 318 20.00 -25.38 10.71
CA LYS A 318 20.25 -25.36 12.16
C LYS A 318 18.99 -25.71 12.96
N SER A 319 17.86 -25.09 12.65
CA SER A 319 16.56 -25.34 13.31
C SER A 319 16.09 -26.78 13.14
N SER A 320 16.32 -27.40 11.97
CA SER A 320 16.03 -28.83 11.78
C SER A 320 16.90 -29.74 12.65
N ALA A 321 18.12 -29.31 12.99
CA ALA A 321 19.05 -30.10 13.79
C ALA A 321 18.80 -29.99 15.30
N ILE A 322 18.46 -28.79 15.80
CA ILE A 322 18.32 -28.55 17.25
C ILE A 322 16.86 -28.39 17.72
N GLY A 323 15.92 -28.05 16.83
CA GLY A 323 14.51 -27.89 17.15
C GLY A 323 14.20 -26.69 18.05
N ASN A 324 13.03 -26.74 18.70
CA ASN A 324 12.55 -25.71 19.64
C ASN A 324 12.60 -24.28 19.07
N VAL A 325 11.84 -24.05 18.00
CA VAL A 325 11.80 -22.74 17.32
C VAL A 325 10.80 -21.83 18.01
N GLN A 326 11.27 -20.67 18.45
CA GLN A 326 10.51 -19.66 19.18
C GLN A 326 10.33 -18.40 18.34
N SER A 327 9.17 -17.76 18.45
CA SER A 327 8.93 -16.44 17.88
C SER A 327 9.15 -15.39 18.96
N VAL A 328 10.21 -14.60 18.84
CA VAL A 328 10.70 -13.71 19.91
C VAL A 328 11.10 -12.34 19.37
N TRP A 329 10.99 -11.34 20.23
CA TRP A 329 11.26 -9.95 19.93
C TRP A 329 12.74 -9.61 20.09
N HIS A 330 13.22 -8.69 19.25
CA HIS A 330 14.53 -8.06 19.39
C HIS A 330 14.43 -6.55 19.13
N GLY A 331 14.79 -5.76 20.13
CA GLY A 331 14.85 -4.30 20.01
C GLY A 331 16.28 -3.77 19.91
N THR A 332 16.45 -2.68 19.18
CA THR A 332 17.74 -2.03 18.97
C THR A 332 17.54 -0.55 18.63
N GLY A 333 18.60 0.25 18.73
CA GLY A 333 18.58 1.62 18.22
C GLY A 333 18.44 1.67 16.69
N LYS A 334 17.76 2.71 16.20
CA LYS A 334 17.45 2.99 14.79
C LYS A 334 18.69 3.00 13.88
N ARG A 335 19.83 3.41 14.43
CA ARG A 335 21.15 3.44 13.75
C ARG A 335 21.64 2.07 13.28
N ASN A 336 21.22 0.99 13.95
CA ASN A 336 21.70 -0.36 13.68
C ASN A 336 20.87 -1.10 12.62
N ILE A 337 19.68 -0.58 12.29
CA ILE A 337 18.71 -1.27 11.43
C ILE A 337 19.29 -1.54 10.04
N ALA A 338 19.99 -0.57 9.44
CA ALA A 338 20.61 -0.74 8.12
C ALA A 338 21.61 -1.90 8.08
N SER A 339 22.46 -2.00 9.11
CA SER A 339 23.43 -3.08 9.22
C SER A 339 22.77 -4.44 9.48
N ILE A 340 21.68 -4.47 10.25
CA ILE A 340 20.97 -5.71 10.55
C ILE A 340 20.23 -6.22 9.31
N LEU A 341 19.61 -5.33 8.53
CA LEU A 341 18.97 -5.71 7.27
C LEU A 341 19.98 -6.28 6.28
N THR A 342 21.19 -5.70 6.20
CA THR A 342 22.20 -6.10 5.20
C THR A 342 23.07 -7.28 5.61
N LYS A 343 23.20 -7.56 6.92
CA LYS A 343 24.13 -8.57 7.45
C LYS A 343 23.47 -9.60 8.37
N GLY A 344 22.19 -9.42 8.70
CA GLY A 344 21.53 -10.15 9.78
C GLY A 344 21.97 -9.65 11.16
N LEU A 345 21.42 -10.27 12.21
CA LEU A 345 21.92 -10.11 13.58
C LEU A 345 23.22 -10.91 13.74
N LEU A 346 24.28 -10.20 14.14
CA LEU A 346 25.61 -10.77 14.33
C LEU A 346 25.94 -10.92 15.81
N LEU A 347 26.77 -11.91 16.14
CA LEU A 347 27.35 -12.03 17.47
C LEU A 347 28.25 -10.81 17.78
N PRO A 348 28.35 -10.38 19.05
CA PRO A 348 29.12 -9.18 19.41
C PRO A 348 30.57 -9.18 18.91
N GLU A 349 31.23 -10.34 18.94
CA GLU A 349 32.58 -10.54 18.42
C GLU A 349 32.68 -10.27 16.91
N ASN A 350 31.65 -10.60 16.15
CA ASN A 350 31.58 -10.40 14.71
C ASN A 350 31.21 -8.96 14.31
N VAL A 351 30.73 -8.16 15.28
CA VAL A 351 30.43 -6.72 15.13
C VAL A 351 31.63 -5.86 15.51
N ASN A 352 32.21 -6.10 16.70
CA ASN A 352 33.20 -5.20 17.31
C ASN A 352 34.60 -5.84 17.48
N GLY A 353 34.80 -7.09 17.05
CA GLY A 353 36.05 -7.82 17.20
C GLY A 353 36.36 -8.29 18.63
N ASN A 354 35.46 -8.03 19.58
CA ASN A 354 35.60 -8.41 20.99
C ASN A 354 34.26 -8.92 21.55
N PRO A 355 34.27 -9.89 22.49
CA PRO A 355 33.07 -10.35 23.15
C PRO A 355 32.43 -9.22 23.97
N MET A 356 31.11 -9.13 23.95
CA MET A 356 30.35 -8.18 24.77
C MET A 356 29.40 -8.96 25.65
N TYR A 357 29.65 -8.94 26.96
CA TYR A 357 28.94 -9.78 27.92
C TYR A 357 27.68 -9.07 28.42
N GLY A 358 26.52 -9.69 28.17
CA GLY A 358 25.28 -9.38 28.88
C GLY A 358 25.03 -10.34 30.04
N SER A 359 23.78 -10.42 30.50
CA SER A 359 23.36 -11.22 31.66
C SER A 359 23.68 -12.72 31.52
N PHE A 360 23.72 -13.25 30.29
CA PHE A 360 24.00 -14.66 29.99
C PHE A 360 25.14 -14.82 28.98
N GLY A 361 26.15 -13.96 29.04
CA GLY A 361 27.35 -14.06 28.21
C GLY A 361 27.31 -13.26 26.91
N SER A 362 28.26 -13.55 26.00
CA SER A 362 28.37 -12.87 24.70
C SER A 362 27.55 -13.60 23.65
N GLY A 363 26.31 -13.15 23.45
CA GLY A 363 25.36 -13.73 22.51
C GLY A 363 24.40 -12.68 21.95
N VAL A 364 23.44 -13.13 21.13
CA VAL A 364 22.33 -12.28 20.66
C VAL A 364 21.14 -12.50 21.57
N TYR A 365 20.57 -11.40 22.07
CA TYR A 365 19.52 -11.39 23.09
C TYR A 365 18.15 -11.15 22.46
N PHE A 366 17.16 -11.92 22.90
CA PHE A 366 15.76 -11.85 22.51
C PHE A 366 14.86 -11.96 23.74
N SER A 367 13.57 -11.65 23.58
CA SER A 367 12.57 -11.82 24.65
C SER A 367 11.23 -12.23 24.05
N SER A 368 10.46 -13.08 24.74
CA SER A 368 9.06 -13.31 24.38
C SER A 368 8.17 -12.09 24.67
N TYR A 369 8.65 -11.15 25.49
CA TYR A 369 7.94 -9.91 25.80
C TYR A 369 8.38 -8.73 24.95
N SER A 370 7.45 -8.16 24.18
CA SER A 370 7.71 -6.95 23.39
C SER A 370 8.14 -5.77 24.26
N SER A 371 7.63 -5.64 25.49
CA SER A 371 8.06 -4.60 26.44
C SER A 371 9.56 -4.61 26.74
N THR A 372 10.14 -5.80 26.88
CA THR A 372 11.57 -5.96 27.16
C THR A 372 12.38 -5.44 25.97
N SER A 373 11.98 -5.82 24.75
CA SER A 373 12.64 -5.37 23.52
C SER A 373 12.44 -3.87 23.24
N ILE A 374 11.26 -3.31 23.51
CA ILE A 374 10.97 -1.88 23.38
C ILE A 374 11.98 -1.04 24.19
N SER A 375 12.40 -1.49 25.38
CA SER A 375 13.36 -0.76 26.21
C SER A 375 14.72 -0.52 25.52
N TYR A 376 15.08 -1.35 24.54
CA TYR A 376 16.30 -1.22 23.75
C TYR A 376 16.13 -0.32 22.51
N CYS A 377 14.91 0.10 22.19
CA CYS A 377 14.60 1.11 21.18
C CYS A 377 14.85 2.52 21.75
N ARG A 378 16.13 2.89 21.85
CA ARG A 378 16.61 4.09 22.59
C ARG A 378 15.93 5.40 22.20
N GLU A 379 15.47 5.50 20.96
CA GLU A 379 14.76 6.65 20.42
C GLU A 379 13.48 6.94 21.21
N LEU A 380 12.74 5.89 21.63
CA LEU A 380 11.49 6.03 22.37
C LEU A 380 11.69 6.52 23.81
N ASN A 381 12.87 6.25 24.38
CA ASN A 381 13.26 6.65 25.73
C ASN A 381 13.95 8.02 25.77
N SER A 382 14.30 8.58 24.60
CA SER A 382 14.98 9.87 24.51
C SER A 382 13.96 11.01 24.51
N TYR A 383 14.32 12.15 25.13
CA TYR A 383 13.52 13.36 25.01
C TYR A 383 13.59 13.86 23.56
N SER A 384 12.47 13.72 22.84
CA SER A 384 12.29 14.33 21.52
C SER A 384 11.41 15.58 21.67
N PRO A 385 11.77 16.71 21.04
CA PRO A 385 10.89 17.88 20.95
C PRO A 385 9.64 17.59 20.08
N ASP A 386 9.67 16.51 19.29
CA ASP A 386 8.53 16.10 18.47
C ASP A 386 7.49 15.34 19.29
N ASN A 387 6.22 15.62 19.03
CA ASN A 387 5.09 14.93 19.65
C ASN A 387 5.01 13.44 19.27
N LYS A 388 5.71 13.04 18.19
CA LYS A 388 5.73 11.66 17.68
C LYS A 388 7.17 11.20 17.55
N THR A 389 7.45 9.97 17.98
CA THR A 389 8.77 9.36 17.86
C THR A 389 8.62 7.95 17.32
N THR A 390 9.34 7.64 16.23
CA THR A 390 9.34 6.30 15.62
C THR A 390 10.59 5.52 16.00
N ALA A 391 10.41 4.21 16.17
CA ALA A 391 11.50 3.25 16.31
C ALA A 391 11.18 1.97 15.54
N TYR A 392 12.18 1.10 15.46
CA TYR A 392 12.10 -0.16 14.73
C TYR A 392 12.47 -1.34 15.63
N MET A 393 11.71 -2.41 15.51
CA MET A 393 11.90 -3.64 16.30
C MET A 393 11.72 -4.85 15.39
N PHE A 394 12.37 -5.97 15.72
CA PHE A 394 12.28 -7.20 14.95
C PHE A 394 11.43 -8.24 15.67
N LEU A 395 10.68 -9.03 14.90
CA LEU A 395 10.14 -10.32 15.32
C LEU A 395 10.91 -11.42 14.58
N ALA A 396 11.58 -12.28 15.33
CA ALA A 396 12.48 -13.29 14.79
C ALA A 396 12.01 -14.70 15.15
N CYS A 397 12.29 -15.65 14.27
CA CYS A 397 12.32 -17.07 14.61
C CYS A 397 13.70 -17.44 15.12
N VAL A 398 13.75 -18.01 16.32
CA VAL A 398 15.00 -18.43 16.97
C VAL A 398 14.93 -19.90 17.32
N ALA A 399 15.89 -20.68 16.82
CA ALA A 399 16.06 -22.08 17.18
C ALA A 399 16.76 -22.17 18.54
N ALA A 400 15.99 -22.24 19.62
CA ALA A 400 16.51 -22.30 20.99
C ALA A 400 17.16 -23.66 21.30
N GLY A 401 16.75 -24.72 20.60
CA GLY A 401 17.24 -26.07 20.85
C GLY A 401 17.06 -26.51 22.31
N ASN A 402 18.03 -27.27 22.82
CA ASN A 402 18.13 -27.58 24.23
C ASN A 402 18.68 -26.35 24.98
N TYR A 403 17.80 -25.56 25.60
CA TYR A 403 18.22 -24.34 26.30
C TYR A 403 18.55 -24.62 27.77
N TYR A 404 19.54 -23.89 28.28
CA TYR A 404 19.84 -23.85 29.71
C TYR A 404 18.92 -22.85 30.40
N GLU A 405 18.23 -23.27 31.44
CA GLU A 405 17.41 -22.40 32.29
C GLU A 405 18.21 -22.05 33.56
N PRO A 406 18.71 -20.81 33.69
CA PRO A 406 19.39 -20.40 34.91
C PRO A 406 18.38 -20.23 36.05
N GLY A 407 18.80 -20.56 37.28
CA GLY A 407 18.02 -20.25 38.48
C GLY A 407 17.78 -18.73 38.64
N THR A 408 16.88 -18.34 39.55
CA THR A 408 16.48 -16.94 39.78
C THR A 408 17.67 -15.98 39.86
N ILE A 409 17.69 -14.95 39.01
CA ILE A 409 18.62 -13.83 39.11
C ILE A 409 18.19 -12.96 40.30
N MET A 410 19.10 -12.70 41.23
CA MET A 410 18.88 -11.70 42.28
C MET A 410 19.87 -10.55 42.08
N ASN A 411 19.36 -9.31 42.03
CA ASN A 411 20.16 -8.08 41.97
C ASN A 411 21.17 -8.01 40.79
N ASN A 412 20.77 -8.40 39.58
CA ASN A 412 21.65 -8.42 38.39
C ASN A 412 22.88 -9.34 38.49
N PHE A 413 22.93 -10.23 39.48
CA PHE A 413 23.97 -11.25 39.61
C PHE A 413 23.34 -12.65 39.60
N LEU A 414 23.97 -13.56 38.86
CA LEU A 414 23.67 -14.99 38.96
C LEU A 414 24.07 -15.45 40.37
N THR A 415 23.18 -16.21 41.01
CA THR A 415 23.34 -16.66 42.39
C THR A 415 24.53 -17.62 42.60
N ASP A 416 25.18 -18.11 41.54
CA ASP A 416 26.31 -19.06 41.65
C ASP A 416 27.70 -18.49 41.34
N GLY A 417 27.82 -17.32 40.68
CA GLY A 417 29.09 -16.72 40.25
C GLY A 417 30.06 -17.62 39.46
N ARG A 418 29.61 -18.78 38.98
CA ARG A 418 30.46 -19.87 38.43
C ARG A 418 30.01 -20.35 37.06
N THR A 419 28.73 -20.16 36.70
CA THR A 419 28.23 -20.56 35.38
C THR A 419 28.93 -19.74 34.29
N ARG A 420 29.66 -20.43 33.42
CA ARG A 420 30.26 -19.85 32.20
C ARG A 420 29.32 -20.08 31.03
N TYR A 421 28.95 -18.99 30.36
CA TYR A 421 28.14 -19.03 29.14
C TYR A 421 29.02 -18.95 27.89
N PRO A 422 28.66 -19.64 26.79
CA PRO A 422 27.58 -20.62 26.69
C PRO A 422 27.79 -21.85 27.58
N VAL A 423 26.72 -22.40 28.16
CA VAL A 423 26.81 -23.59 29.02
C VAL A 423 27.03 -24.82 28.15
N ALA A 424 28.07 -25.61 28.47
CA ALA A 424 28.39 -26.80 27.70
C ALA A 424 27.22 -27.79 27.69
N GLY A 425 26.88 -28.32 26.51
CA GLY A 425 25.76 -29.25 26.29
C GLY A 425 24.40 -28.60 26.01
N TYR A 426 24.33 -27.27 25.98
CA TYR A 426 23.13 -26.51 25.64
C TYR A 426 23.35 -25.65 24.39
N ASP A 427 22.27 -25.43 23.63
CA ASP A 427 22.27 -24.66 22.38
C ASP A 427 21.98 -23.16 22.62
N SER A 428 21.34 -22.83 23.74
CA SER A 428 20.98 -21.46 24.13
C SER A 428 20.79 -21.34 25.64
N THR A 429 20.54 -20.12 26.12
CA THR A 429 20.15 -19.85 27.52
C THR A 429 18.83 -19.10 27.53
N TRP A 430 17.87 -19.51 28.34
CA TRP A 430 16.60 -18.81 28.50
C TRP A 430 16.28 -18.62 29.97
N GLY A 431 16.33 -17.39 30.46
CA GLY A 431 16.12 -17.07 31.87
C GLY A 431 15.20 -15.89 32.10
N TYR A 432 14.69 -15.77 33.32
CA TYR A 432 13.84 -14.66 33.76
C TYR A 432 14.63 -13.71 34.67
N LYS A 433 14.51 -12.40 34.42
CA LYS A 433 15.16 -11.36 35.25
C LYS A 433 14.44 -11.09 36.57
N ASP A 434 13.10 -11.09 36.56
CA ASP A 434 12.26 -10.84 37.73
C ASP A 434 10.97 -11.66 37.62
N SER A 435 10.59 -12.41 38.66
CA SER A 435 9.27 -13.06 38.91
C SER A 435 8.40 -13.49 37.69
N GLY A 436 9.01 -13.88 36.56
CA GLY A 436 8.33 -14.25 35.32
C GLY A 436 7.97 -13.13 34.32
N SER A 437 8.28 -11.84 34.55
CA SER A 437 7.76 -10.72 33.72
C SER A 437 8.71 -10.22 32.62
N HIS A 438 10.00 -10.57 32.65
CA HIS A 438 10.98 -10.20 31.63
C HIS A 438 11.94 -11.36 31.38
N ASP A 439 11.64 -12.15 30.36
CA ASP A 439 12.53 -13.23 29.92
C ASP A 439 13.64 -12.71 29.01
N GLU A 440 14.75 -13.42 28.97
CA GLU A 440 15.80 -13.24 27.99
C GLU A 440 16.23 -14.59 27.45
N LEU A 441 16.03 -14.76 26.15
CA LEU A 441 16.56 -15.87 25.35
C LEU A 441 17.84 -15.41 24.67
N VAL A 442 18.93 -16.13 24.89
CA VAL A 442 20.26 -15.80 24.38
C VAL A 442 20.80 -16.95 23.57
N ILE A 443 21.15 -16.66 22.33
CA ILE A 443 21.76 -17.60 21.40
C ILE A 443 23.22 -17.23 21.13
N TYR A 444 24.01 -18.25 20.78
CA TYR A 444 25.46 -18.14 20.65
C TYR A 444 25.95 -18.53 19.25
N SER A 445 25.03 -18.68 18.29
CA SER A 445 25.32 -18.94 16.88
C SER A 445 24.34 -18.20 15.98
N GLU A 446 24.85 -17.43 15.02
CA GLU A 446 24.04 -16.63 14.08
C GLU A 446 23.09 -17.48 13.23
N ASP A 447 23.45 -18.75 12.99
CA ASP A 447 22.64 -19.73 12.27
C ASP A 447 21.36 -20.10 13.04
N GLN A 448 21.23 -19.73 14.32
CA GLN A 448 20.00 -19.97 15.10
C GLN A 448 18.92 -18.91 14.84
N ILE A 449 19.20 -17.88 14.02
CA ILE A 449 18.30 -16.73 13.85
C ILE A 449 17.76 -16.65 12.42
N ARG A 450 16.46 -16.41 12.31
CA ARG A 450 15.81 -15.89 11.11
C ARG A 450 14.98 -14.67 11.47
N LEU A 451 15.20 -13.56 10.77
CA LEU A 451 14.39 -12.35 10.93
C LEU A 451 13.16 -12.47 10.04
N ASP A 452 11.97 -12.56 10.63
CA ASP A 452 10.73 -12.70 9.87
C ASP A 452 10.09 -11.34 9.58
N TYR A 453 10.10 -10.43 10.57
CA TYR A 453 9.45 -9.13 10.44
C TYR A 453 10.25 -7.98 11.06
N VAL A 454 10.11 -6.79 10.47
CA VAL A 454 10.42 -5.50 11.10
C VAL A 454 9.13 -4.72 11.34
N LEU A 455 8.99 -4.20 12.54
CA LEU A 455 7.87 -3.37 12.95
C LEU A 455 8.35 -1.93 13.04
N GLU A 456 7.65 -1.01 12.37
CA GLU A 456 7.69 0.42 12.66
C GLU A 456 6.72 0.69 13.80
N ILE A 457 7.25 1.12 14.95
CA ILE A 457 6.46 1.47 16.13
C ILE A 457 6.55 2.97 16.41
N GLU A 458 5.44 3.56 16.82
CA GLU A 458 5.31 5.00 17.09
C GLU A 458 4.86 5.21 18.53
N ASN A 459 5.55 6.11 19.23
CA ASN A 459 5.08 6.69 20.48
C ASN A 459 4.47 8.07 20.17
N ASP A 460 3.15 8.20 20.36
CA ASP A 460 2.44 9.46 20.25
C ASP A 460 2.25 10.06 21.66
N LYS A 461 3.01 11.12 21.97
CA LYS A 461 2.96 11.77 23.28
C LYS A 461 1.78 12.75 23.40
N SER A 462 1.04 13.00 22.32
CA SER A 462 -0.11 13.93 22.32
C SER A 462 -1.34 13.40 23.08
N THR A 463 -1.42 12.08 23.32
CA THR A 463 -2.54 11.43 24.00
C THR A 463 -2.38 11.31 25.52
N ASN A 464 -1.29 11.80 26.09
CA ASN A 464 -1.02 11.76 27.55
C ASN A 464 -1.51 13.03 28.28
N LYS A 465 -2.58 13.68 27.79
CA LYS A 465 -3.20 14.85 28.41
C LYS A 465 -4.55 14.51 29.05
#